data_AF-A0A7R9JK26-F1
#
_entry.id   AF-A0A7R9JK26-F1
#
_cell.length_a   1.000
_cell.length_b   1.000
_cell.length_c   1.000
_cell.angle_alpha   90.00
_cell.angle_beta   90.00
_cell.angle_gamma   90.00
#
_symmetry.space_group_name_H-M   'P 1'
#
loop_
_entity.id
_entity.type
_entity.pdbx_description
1 polymer ?
#
loop_
_entity_poly.entity_id
_entity_poly.type
_entity_poly.pdbx_seq_one_letter_code
_entity_poly.pdbx_strand_id
1 'polypeptide(L)'
;MRRFKETYIEKVTGGRAPQTRSTFCTNAVNQMMGMAVSYFIADPKFLNTTKQKVEEMLSDIQWAFGTLVNSLDWMDATTKRATLEKSDAVKSYIGFPEWLLDSSELELYYSGIEVLETTYQANLLGILNIVMISTLASLRNERESDG
;
A
#
# COMPACT_ATOMS: atom_id res chain seq x y z
N MET A 1 16.64 2.67 -26.91
CA MET A 1 15.43 2.51 -26.08
C MET A 1 15.19 3.66 -25.09
N ARG A 2 16.16 4.05 -24.23
CA ARG A 2 15.96 5.12 -23.21
C ARG A 2 15.48 6.46 -23.79
N ARG A 3 16.18 7.00 -24.81
CA ARG A 3 15.82 8.28 -25.45
C ARG A 3 14.42 8.27 -26.06
N PHE A 4 14.02 7.15 -26.66
CA PHE A 4 12.67 6.98 -27.21
C PHE A 4 11.59 7.03 -26.11
N LYS A 5 11.82 6.32 -24.99
CA LYS A 5 10.94 6.36 -23.82
C LYS A 5 10.81 7.78 -23.26
N GLU A 6 11.92 8.51 -23.15
CA GLU A 6 11.94 9.88 -22.65
C GLU A 6 11.11 10.82 -23.54
N THR A 7 11.34 10.82 -24.86
CA THR A 7 10.57 11.63 -25.81
C THR A 7 9.07 11.27 -25.81
N TYR A 8 8.75 9.98 -25.68
CA TYR A 8 7.36 9.54 -25.59
C TYR A 8 6.68 10.08 -24.32
N ILE A 9 7.31 9.90 -23.15
CA ILE A 9 6.78 10.40 -21.87
C ILE A 9 6.62 11.92 -21.90
N GLU A 10 7.60 12.65 -22.45
CA GLU A 10 7.55 14.11 -22.57
C GLU A 10 6.33 14.57 -23.40
N LYS A 11 6.09 13.93 -24.55
CA LYS A 11 4.94 14.23 -25.41
C LYS A 11 3.60 13.89 -24.75
N VAL A 12 3.52 12.78 -24.02
CA VAL A 12 2.27 12.33 -23.37
C VAL A 12 1.97 13.14 -22.10
N THR A 13 2.99 13.53 -21.34
CA THR A 13 2.83 14.19 -20.03
C THR A 13 2.94 15.72 -20.07
N GLY A 14 3.11 16.31 -21.26
CA GLY A 14 3.12 17.76 -21.44
C GLY A 14 4.40 18.43 -20.94
N GLY A 15 5.56 17.81 -21.13
CA GLY A 15 6.86 18.47 -20.88
C GLY A 15 7.40 18.34 -19.45
N ARG A 16 7.04 17.29 -18.69
CA ARG A 16 7.72 17.00 -17.41
C ARG A 16 9.22 16.77 -17.65
N ALA A 17 10.06 17.39 -16.81
CA ALA A 17 11.50 17.24 -16.86
C ALA A 17 11.90 15.75 -16.76
N PRO A 18 12.95 15.30 -17.49
CA PRO A 18 13.42 13.93 -17.40
C PRO A 18 13.80 13.59 -15.95
N GLN A 19 13.24 12.50 -15.41
CA GLN A 19 13.62 12.03 -14.08
C GLN A 19 15.10 11.60 -14.07
N THR A 20 15.80 11.86 -12.96
CA THR A 20 17.18 11.38 -12.80
C THR A 20 17.21 9.86 -12.77
N ARG A 21 18.37 9.25 -13.09
CA ARG A 21 18.53 7.79 -13.01
C ARG A 21 18.27 7.29 -11.59
N SER A 22 18.75 8.00 -10.58
CA SER A 22 18.55 7.64 -9.17
C SER A 22 17.07 7.61 -8.83
N THR A 23 16.34 8.70 -9.11
CA THR A 23 14.89 8.79 -8.89
C THR A 23 14.14 7.67 -9.62
N PHE A 24 14.51 7.37 -10.86
CA PHE A 24 13.92 6.26 -11.61
C PHE A 24 14.15 4.91 -10.90
N CYS A 25 15.37 4.61 -10.48
CA CYS A 25 15.69 3.36 -9.80
C CYS A 25 15.01 3.27 -8.42
N THR A 26 14.99 4.34 -7.62
CA THR A 26 14.29 4.37 -6.33
C THR A 26 12.80 4.10 -6.50
N ASN A 27 12.17 4.74 -7.49
CA ASN A 27 10.76 4.50 -7.79
C ASN A 27 10.51 3.06 -8.25
N ALA A 28 11.41 2.50 -9.06
CA ALA A 28 11.29 1.12 -9.53
C ALA A 28 11.36 0.13 -8.35
N VAL A 29 12.34 0.28 -7.46
CA VAL A 29 12.46 -0.58 -6.26
C VAL A 29 11.25 -0.40 -5.35
N ASN A 30 10.80 0.83 -5.10
CA ASN A 30 9.61 1.07 -4.27
C ASN A 30 8.34 0.45 -4.86
N GLN A 31 8.17 0.47 -6.19
CA GLN A 31 7.01 -0.15 -6.84
C GLN A 31 7.02 -1.67 -6.78
N MET A 32 8.20 -2.30 -6.83
CA MET A 32 8.31 -3.76 -6.88
C MET A 32 8.51 -4.40 -5.50
N MET A 33 9.16 -3.69 -4.60
CA MET A 33 9.61 -4.17 -3.29
C MET A 33 9.23 -3.16 -2.20
N GLY A 34 8.00 -2.64 -2.27
CA GLY A 34 7.52 -1.58 -1.38
C GLY A 34 7.63 -1.94 0.10
N MET A 35 7.32 -3.18 0.50
CA MET A 35 7.46 -3.62 1.89
C MET A 35 8.93 -3.61 2.35
N ALA A 36 9.88 -4.03 1.52
CA ALA A 36 11.30 -3.95 1.85
C ALA A 36 11.78 -2.49 2.00
N VAL A 37 11.32 -1.60 1.12
CA VAL A 37 11.59 -0.16 1.25
C VAL A 37 10.97 0.40 2.53
N SER A 38 9.73 0.03 2.84
CA SER A 38 9.04 0.41 4.06
C SER A 38 9.77 -0.07 5.31
N TYR A 39 10.28 -1.31 5.33
CA TYR A 39 11.08 -1.83 6.44
C TYR A 39 12.32 -0.98 6.68
N PHE A 40 13.02 -0.60 5.62
CA PHE A 40 14.23 0.22 5.70
C PHE A 40 13.98 1.60 6.31
N ILE A 41 12.80 2.18 6.09
CA ILE A 41 12.44 3.52 6.60
C ILE A 41 11.53 3.48 7.84
N ALA A 42 11.06 2.30 8.26
CA ALA A 42 10.15 2.16 9.38
C ALA A 42 10.85 2.53 10.70
N ASP A 43 10.19 3.37 11.50
CA ASP A 43 10.63 3.67 12.86
C ASP A 43 9.73 2.92 13.86
N PRO A 44 10.26 1.96 14.63
CA PRO A 44 9.49 1.25 15.65
C PRO A 44 8.80 2.19 16.67
N LYS A 45 9.35 3.38 16.91
CA LYS A 45 8.74 4.38 17.82
C LYS A 45 7.40 4.92 17.30
N PHE A 46 7.16 4.83 15.98
CA PHE A 46 5.90 5.24 15.36
C PHE A 46 4.70 4.51 15.99
N LEU A 47 4.82 3.19 16.19
CA LEU A 47 3.76 2.33 16.73
C LEU A 47 3.33 2.76 18.14
N ASN A 48 4.28 3.18 18.97
CA ASN A 48 4.01 3.53 20.37
C ASN A 48 3.57 4.99 20.58
N THR A 49 3.71 5.85 19.57
CA THR A 49 3.51 7.31 19.77
C THR A 49 2.57 7.92 18.76
N THR A 50 2.79 7.68 17.48
CA THR A 50 2.08 8.35 16.40
C THR A 50 0.87 7.54 15.98
N LYS A 51 0.98 6.21 15.94
CA LYS A 51 -0.13 5.30 15.62
C LYS A 51 -1.32 5.53 16.55
N GLN A 52 -1.11 5.53 17.87
CA GLN A 52 -2.18 5.76 18.85
C GLN A 52 -2.91 7.09 18.64
N LYS A 53 -2.19 8.18 18.38
CA LYS A 53 -2.80 9.49 18.11
C LYS A 53 -3.63 9.47 16.82
N VAL A 54 -3.19 8.73 15.80
CA VAL A 54 -3.94 8.60 14.55
C VAL A 54 -5.18 7.72 14.74
N GLU A 55 -5.10 6.68 15.57
CA GLU A 55 -6.25 5.85 15.95
C GLU A 55 -7.31 6.69 16.68
N GLU A 56 -6.91 7.54 17.63
CA GLU A 56 -7.80 8.49 18.30
C GLU A 56 -8.46 9.45 17.29
N MET A 57 -7.68 10.08 16.41
CA MET A 57 -8.22 10.97 15.37
C MET A 57 -9.22 10.25 14.45
N LEU A 58 -8.97 9.00 14.07
CA LEU A 58 -9.90 8.22 13.25
C LEU A 58 -11.19 7.89 14.01
N SER A 59 -11.09 7.54 15.30
CA SER A 59 -12.25 7.33 16.17
C SER A 59 -13.11 8.60 16.25
N ASP A 60 -12.49 9.77 16.42
CA ASP A 60 -13.20 11.06 16.47
C ASP A 60 -13.91 11.37 15.15
N ILE A 61 -13.27 11.09 14.01
CA ILE A 61 -13.86 11.26 12.67
C ILE A 61 -15.04 10.30 12.48
N GLN A 62 -14.92 9.03 12.87
CA GLN A 62 -16.02 8.06 12.78
C GLN A 62 -17.20 8.47 13.65
N TRP A 63 -16.94 8.96 14.87
CA TRP A 63 -17.97 9.47 15.77
C TRP A 63 -18.70 10.70 15.18
N ALA A 64 -17.93 11.65 14.63
CA ALA A 64 -18.50 12.83 13.99
C ALA A 64 -19.33 12.45 12.75
N PHE A 65 -18.86 11.48 11.96
CA PHE A 65 -19.61 10.94 10.83
C PHE A 65 -20.91 10.28 11.28
N GLY A 66 -20.89 9.47 12.34
CA GLY A 66 -22.11 8.87 12.88
C GLY A 66 -23.13 9.90 13.38
N THR A 67 -22.64 10.97 14.03
CA THR A 67 -23.49 12.10 14.43
C THR A 67 -24.12 12.80 13.23
N LEU A 68 -23.34 13.02 12.17
CA LEU A 68 -23.83 13.57 10.91
C LEU A 68 -24.90 12.67 10.29
N VAL A 69 -24.65 11.37 10.15
CA VAL A 69 -25.61 10.42 9.56
C VAL A 69 -26.94 10.44 10.30
N ASN A 70 -26.91 10.53 11.63
CA ASN A 70 -28.13 10.58 12.44
C ASN A 70 -28.95 11.87 12.20
N SER A 71 -28.30 13.01 11.93
CA SER A 71 -28.98 14.29 11.71
C SER A 71 -29.53 14.51 10.30
N LEU A 72 -29.23 13.62 9.33
CA LEU A 72 -29.68 13.78 7.95
C LEU A 72 -31.16 13.44 7.79
N ASP A 73 -31.98 14.43 7.41
CA ASP A 73 -33.43 14.24 7.19
C ASP A 73 -33.76 13.46 5.91
N TRP A 74 -32.84 13.43 4.94
CA TRP A 74 -33.06 12.78 3.65
C TRP A 74 -32.81 11.26 3.68
N MET A 75 -32.21 10.74 4.74
CA MET A 75 -31.96 9.30 4.91
C MET A 75 -33.02 8.65 5.79
N ASP A 76 -33.65 7.58 5.31
CA ASP A 76 -34.56 6.78 6.13
C ASP A 76 -33.81 5.99 7.21
N ALA A 77 -34.55 5.52 8.22
CA ALA A 77 -33.98 4.83 9.37
C ALA A 77 -33.22 3.54 9.02
N THR A 78 -33.67 2.80 8.01
CA THR A 78 -33.02 1.54 7.61
C THR A 78 -31.69 1.80 6.94
N THR A 79 -31.63 2.82 6.08
CA THR A 79 -30.40 3.26 5.41
C THR A 79 -29.42 3.89 6.40
N LYS A 80 -29.89 4.67 7.39
CA LYS A 80 -29.04 5.20 8.48
C LYS A 80 -28.38 4.07 9.26
N ARG A 81 -29.15 3.07 9.70
CA ARG A 81 -28.61 1.91 10.42
C ARG A 81 -27.55 1.18 9.60
N ALA A 82 -27.83 0.86 8.34
CA ALA A 82 -26.87 0.19 7.46
C ALA A 82 -25.60 1.03 7.23
N THR A 83 -25.72 2.35 7.21
CA THR A 83 -24.59 3.28 7.05
C THR A 83 -23.70 3.30 8.30
N LEU A 84 -24.29 3.31 9.49
CA LEU A 84 -23.56 3.24 10.75
C LEU A 84 -22.88 1.87 10.90
N GLU A 85 -23.59 0.76 10.62
CA GLU A 85 -23.00 -0.59 10.61
C GLU A 85 -21.81 -0.68 9.65
N LYS A 86 -21.92 -0.06 8.47
CA LYS A 86 -20.81 0.01 7.51
C LYS A 86 -19.65 0.87 8.01
N SER A 87 -19.94 1.99 8.68
CA SER A 87 -18.93 2.88 9.26
C SER A 87 -18.12 2.16 10.35
N ASP A 88 -18.81 1.44 11.24
CA ASP A 88 -18.19 0.68 12.33
C ASP A 88 -17.34 -0.47 11.80
N ALA A 89 -17.69 -1.02 10.63
CA ALA A 89 -16.93 -2.06 9.95
C ALA A 89 -15.72 -1.55 9.13
N VAL A 90 -15.46 -0.24 9.10
CA VAL A 90 -14.31 0.32 8.36
C VAL A 90 -13.00 -0.06 9.07
N LYS A 91 -12.16 -0.81 8.35
CA LYS A 91 -10.81 -1.18 8.81
C LYS A 91 -9.83 -0.04 8.56
N SER A 92 -8.97 0.21 9.54
CA SER A 92 -7.96 1.26 9.50
C SER A 92 -6.57 0.66 9.35
N TYR A 93 -5.85 1.06 8.31
CA TYR A 93 -4.46 0.69 8.09
C TYR A 93 -3.58 1.92 8.26
N ILE A 94 -2.79 1.95 9.34
CA ILE A 94 -2.05 3.14 9.79
C ILE A 94 -0.55 2.90 9.71
N GLY A 95 0.12 3.63 8.81
CA GLY A 95 1.57 3.53 8.63
C GLY A 95 1.99 2.24 7.95
N PHE A 96 2.46 1.26 8.72
CA PHE A 96 2.95 -0.03 8.26
C PHE A 96 2.47 -1.17 9.18
N PRO A 97 2.35 -2.41 8.67
CA PRO A 97 1.91 -3.52 9.51
C PRO A 97 3.00 -3.91 10.52
N GLU A 98 2.60 -4.35 11.71
CA GLU A 98 3.54 -4.61 12.81
C GLU A 98 4.52 -5.74 12.50
N TRP A 99 4.07 -6.78 11.79
CA TRP A 99 4.92 -7.89 11.33
C TRP A 99 6.09 -7.40 10.47
N LEU A 100 5.98 -6.23 9.84
CA LEU A 100 7.05 -5.67 9.01
C LEU A 100 8.34 -5.49 9.80
N LEU A 101 8.26 -5.21 11.11
CA LEU A 101 9.44 -5.01 11.95
C LEU A 101 10.21 -6.32 12.23
N ASP A 102 9.62 -7.48 11.96
CA ASP A 102 10.30 -8.77 12.00
C ASP A 102 10.95 -9.05 10.63
N SER A 103 12.29 -9.08 10.61
CA SER A 103 13.05 -9.35 9.40
C SER A 103 12.74 -10.74 8.82
N SER A 104 12.39 -11.71 9.66
CA SER A 104 12.11 -13.09 9.25
C SER A 104 10.78 -13.16 8.47
N GLU A 105 9.77 -12.44 8.94
CA GLU A 105 8.48 -12.30 8.25
C GLU A 105 8.65 -11.57 6.91
N LEU A 106 9.51 -10.54 6.88
CA LEU A 106 9.84 -9.83 5.63
C LEU A 106 10.57 -10.72 4.62
N GLU A 107 11.54 -11.53 5.08
CA GLU A 107 12.23 -12.49 4.22
C GLU A 107 11.27 -13.55 3.69
N LEU A 108 10.35 -14.04 4.53
CA LEU A 108 9.30 -14.97 4.11
C LEU A 108 8.37 -14.34 3.07
N TYR A 109 7.97 -13.08 3.27
CA TYR A 109 7.15 -12.32 2.33
C TYR A 109 7.79 -12.21 0.94
N TYR A 110 9.13 -12.11 0.87
CA TYR A 110 9.90 -12.08 -0.37
C TYR A 110 10.55 -13.41 -0.75
N SER A 111 10.08 -14.52 -0.15
CA SER A 111 10.63 -15.85 -0.43
C SER A 111 10.55 -16.21 -1.91
N GLY A 112 11.64 -16.78 -2.43
CA GLY A 112 11.78 -17.16 -3.84
C GLY A 112 12.23 -16.03 -4.78
N ILE A 113 12.37 -14.78 -4.30
CA ILE A 113 12.99 -13.71 -5.09
C ILE A 113 14.52 -13.78 -4.94
N GLU A 114 15.23 -13.85 -6.06
CA GLU A 114 16.67 -13.69 -6.14
C GLU A 114 17.03 -12.45 -6.95
N VAL A 115 17.86 -11.57 -6.39
CA VAL A 115 18.28 -10.31 -7.03
C VAL A 115 19.80 -10.29 -7.16
N LEU A 116 20.28 -10.18 -8.39
CA LEU A 116 21.71 -10.06 -8.69
C LEU A 116 22.03 -8.67 -9.24
N GLU A 117 23.07 -8.02 -8.71
CA GLU A 117 23.44 -6.64 -9.08
C GLU A 117 23.67 -6.44 -10.59
N THR A 118 24.15 -7.47 -11.28
CA THR A 118 24.52 -7.41 -12.70
C THR A 118 23.35 -7.66 -13.66
N THR A 119 22.18 -8.08 -13.18
CA THR A 119 21.10 -8.61 -14.04
C THR A 119 19.77 -7.85 -13.90
N TYR A 120 19.79 -6.52 -14.09
CA TYR A 120 18.60 -5.67 -13.96
C TYR A 120 17.33 -6.24 -14.65
N GLN A 121 17.43 -6.66 -15.91
CA GLN A 121 16.26 -7.19 -16.64
C GLN A 121 15.77 -8.54 -16.09
N ALA A 122 16.68 -9.42 -15.67
CA ALA A 122 16.31 -10.70 -15.08
C ALA A 122 15.64 -10.50 -13.71
N ASN A 123 16.18 -9.60 -12.87
CA ASN A 123 15.58 -9.22 -11.60
C ASN A 123 14.15 -8.71 -11.78
N LEU A 124 13.92 -7.81 -12.76
CA LEU A 124 12.58 -7.31 -13.07
C LEU A 124 11.61 -8.43 -13.44
N LEU A 125 12.01 -9.31 -14.36
CA LEU A 125 11.16 -10.40 -14.84
C LEU A 125 10.91 -11.44 -13.74
N GLY A 126 11.91 -11.72 -12.90
CA GLY A 126 11.79 -12.62 -11.75
C GLY A 126 10.77 -12.13 -10.74
N ILE A 127 10.89 -10.86 -10.32
CA ILE A 127 9.94 -10.24 -9.38
C ILE A 127 8.53 -10.22 -9.98
N LEU A 128 8.38 -9.79 -11.24
CA LEU A 128 7.09 -9.75 -11.91
C LEU A 128 6.44 -11.14 -12.00
N ASN A 129 7.21 -12.18 -12.30
CA ASN A 129 6.72 -13.55 -12.37
C ASN A 129 6.17 -14.02 -11.02
N ILE A 130 6.90 -13.77 -9.93
CA ILE A 130 6.48 -14.16 -8.58
C ILE A 130 5.22 -13.39 -8.17
N VAL A 131 5.17 -12.07 -8.39
CA VAL A 131 3.97 -11.28 -8.11
C VAL A 131 2.75 -11.80 -8.88
N MET A 132 2.91 -12.15 -10.16
CA MET A 132 1.82 -12.73 -10.96
C MET A 132 1.39 -14.09 -10.41
N ILE A 133 2.31 -14.99 -10.08
CA ILE A 133 2.00 -16.30 -9.50
C ILE A 133 1.27 -16.14 -8.16
N SER A 134 1.75 -15.28 -7.26
CA SER A 134 1.11 -15.03 -5.96
C SER A 134 -0.28 -14.44 -6.12
N THR A 135 -0.47 -13.53 -7.09
CA THR A 135 -1.79 -12.94 -7.40
C THR A 135 -2.75 -14.00 -7.96
N LEU A 136 -2.28 -14.91 -8.80
CA LEU A 136 -3.10 -16.00 -9.31
C LEU A 136 -3.40 -17.04 -8.23
N ALA A 137 -2.45 -17.32 -7.34
CA ALA A 137 -2.63 -18.23 -6.21
C ALA A 137 -3.66 -17.69 -5.21
N SER A 138 -3.71 -16.37 -4.99
CA SER A 138 -4.70 -15.76 -4.09
C SER A 138 -6.14 -15.90 -4.59
N LEU A 139 -6.37 -16.15 -5.89
CA LEU A 139 -7.71 -16.44 -6.42
C LEU A 139 -8.31 -17.75 -5.89
N ARG A 140 -7.47 -18.67 -5.41
CA ARG A 140 -7.91 -19.94 -4.82
C ARG A 140 -8.29 -19.80 -3.35
N ASN A 141 -7.75 -18.79 -2.67
CA ASN A 141 -8.07 -18.54 -1.28
C ASN A 141 -9.33 -17.68 -1.21
N GLU A 142 -10.18 -17.90 -0.21
CA GLU A 142 -11.21 -16.91 0.10
C GLU A 142 -10.52 -15.58 0.40
N ARG A 143 -11.16 -14.46 0.08
CA ARG A 143 -10.64 -13.15 0.52
C ARG A 143 -10.52 -13.25 2.02
N GLU A 144 -9.30 -13.12 2.51
CA GLU A 144 -9.01 -13.06 3.92
C GLU A 144 -9.91 -11.97 4.49
N SER A 145 -10.94 -12.40 5.24
CA SER A 145 -11.75 -11.48 6.03
C SER A 145 -10.84 -11.09 7.18
N ASP A 146 -9.94 -10.13 6.90
CA ASP A 146 -8.80 -9.72 7.73
C ASP A 146 -9.27 -9.10 9.04
N GLY A 147 -9.85 -9.90 9.94
CA GLY A 147 -10.29 -9.59 11.31
C GLY A 147 -10.57 -8.13 11.57
#